data_AF-A0A8M1KAX5-F1
#
_entry.id   AF-A0A8M1KAX5-F1
#
_cell.length_a   1.000
_cell.length_b   1.000
_cell.length_c   1.000
_cell.angle_alpha   90.00
_cell.angle_beta   90.00
_cell.angle_gamma   90.00
#
_symmetry.space_group_name_H-M   'P 1'
#
loop_
_entity.id
_entity.type
_entity.pdbx_description
1 polymer ?
#
loop_
_entity_poly.entity_id
_entity_poly.type
_entity_poly.pdbx_seq_one_letter_code
_entity_poly.pdbx_strand_id
1 'polypeptide(L)'
;MPQRGVQKRSLFEPSPEDESELSTPSTDVSLASTILLPESDDGNDELSPDQDSRKTQARHYKTLSTMYSRPNSKPNQCDVAQILNLEFEARRAFIDSDAIRKEDRAAKVMDAYPCFKDPRHAIDELGRILGGTNKRYIDETKNRWENFCANVQLYGLWKKVLKKPFPIDTYGAEFTIALLQSLPSLFPSPKLPPKRLGNASEALIHVLQGNEDPNKYLETRPLSSPVLLYDGTVCILAIGEVPVSPLENAFDGMITLMAYYYAFNLTYPKCIATLLSNSDRGSF
;
A
#
# COMPACT_ATOMS: atom_id res chain seq x y z
N MET A 1 -28.93 -0.50 -78.12
CA MET A 1 -29.71 -1.75 -78.17
C MET A 1 -29.07 -2.75 -77.21
N PRO A 2 -29.87 -3.48 -76.42
CA PRO A 2 -30.04 -3.28 -74.97
C PRO A 2 -29.86 -4.60 -74.18
N GLN A 3 -29.91 -4.66 -72.84
CA GLN A 3 -31.12 -4.75 -72.00
C GLN A 3 -30.73 -4.62 -70.51
N ARG A 4 -31.31 -3.65 -69.75
CA ARG A 4 -32.54 -3.70 -68.89
C ARG A 4 -32.30 -4.41 -67.54
N GLY A 5 -32.74 -3.93 -66.37
CA GLY A 5 -33.63 -2.80 -66.02
C GLY A 5 -33.24 -2.17 -64.65
N VAL A 6 -33.49 -0.88 -64.38
CA VAL A 6 -34.75 -0.20 -64.00
C VAL A 6 -35.20 -0.60 -62.58
N GLN A 7 -35.58 0.27 -61.63
CA GLN A 7 -35.38 1.69 -61.28
C GLN A 7 -36.18 1.94 -59.97
N LYS A 8 -35.65 2.78 -59.07
CA LYS A 8 -36.34 3.88 -58.32
C LYS A 8 -37.59 3.63 -57.46
N ARG A 9 -37.51 4.05 -56.17
CA ARG A 9 -38.20 5.18 -55.46
C ARG A 9 -38.37 4.82 -53.97
N SER A 10 -37.87 5.57 -52.98
CA SER A 10 -38.08 6.99 -52.58
C SER A 10 -39.22 7.16 -51.57
N LEU A 11 -38.82 7.61 -50.37
CA LEU A 11 -39.49 8.43 -49.34
C LEU A 11 -40.91 8.05 -48.89
N PHE A 12 -41.08 7.84 -47.57
CA PHE A 12 -42.07 8.52 -46.70
C PHE A 12 -41.86 8.05 -45.24
N GLU A 13 -41.53 8.98 -44.33
CA GLU A 13 -41.91 8.94 -42.90
C GLU A 13 -43.30 9.59 -42.76
N PRO A 14 -44.16 9.34 -41.74
CA PRO A 14 -43.81 9.34 -40.31
C PRO A 14 -44.59 8.34 -39.39
N SER A 15 -44.28 8.43 -38.08
CA SER A 15 -44.81 7.77 -36.86
C SER A 15 -46.31 7.44 -36.77
N PRO A 16 -46.70 6.53 -35.86
CA PRO A 16 -47.35 7.00 -34.63
C PRO A 16 -46.86 6.35 -33.33
N GLU A 17 -46.98 7.13 -32.26
CA GLU A 17 -46.94 6.77 -30.84
C GLU A 17 -48.02 5.70 -30.55
N ASP A 18 -47.74 4.71 -29.68
CA ASP A 18 -48.26 4.70 -28.30
C ASP A 18 -47.92 3.42 -27.50
N GLU A 19 -47.80 3.63 -26.17
CA GLU A 19 -47.96 2.67 -25.06
C GLU A 19 -46.77 1.75 -24.62
N SER A 20 -46.14 2.26 -23.56
CA SER A 20 -45.50 1.61 -22.41
C SER A 20 -45.78 0.13 -22.10
N GLU A 21 -44.74 -0.59 -21.63
CA GLU A 21 -44.80 -1.32 -20.35
C GLU A 21 -43.41 -1.73 -19.79
N LEU A 22 -43.16 -1.23 -18.57
CA LEU A 22 -42.44 -1.85 -17.44
C LEU A 22 -40.99 -2.35 -17.60
N SER A 23 -40.03 -1.48 -17.28
CA SER A 23 -38.67 -1.88 -16.91
C SER A 23 -38.61 -2.24 -15.41
N THR A 24 -38.35 -3.51 -15.09
CA THR A 24 -37.96 -3.94 -13.74
C THR A 24 -36.48 -3.63 -13.51
N PRO A 25 -36.09 -3.00 -12.38
CA PRO A 25 -34.68 -2.82 -12.06
C PRO A 25 -34.15 -4.11 -11.41
N SER A 26 -33.25 -4.81 -12.12
CA SER A 26 -32.44 -5.88 -11.54
C SER A 26 -31.61 -5.29 -10.41
N THR A 27 -32.01 -5.61 -9.18
CA THR A 27 -31.26 -5.29 -7.97
C THR A 27 -30.16 -6.34 -7.85
N ASP A 28 -28.96 -6.00 -8.29
CA ASP A 28 -27.77 -6.82 -8.06
C ASP A 28 -27.37 -6.66 -6.59
N VAL A 29 -27.91 -7.53 -5.74
CA VAL A 29 -27.52 -7.65 -4.34
C VAL A 29 -26.12 -8.24 -4.28
N SER A 30 -25.14 -7.36 -4.05
CA SER A 30 -23.78 -7.72 -3.69
C SER A 30 -23.80 -8.60 -2.45
N LEU A 31 -23.56 -9.89 -2.66
CA LEU A 31 -23.56 -10.92 -1.62
C LEU A 31 -22.24 -10.82 -0.85
N ALA A 32 -22.21 -9.91 0.14
CA ALA A 32 -21.11 -9.81 1.09
C ALA A 32 -21.03 -11.12 1.89
N SER A 33 -20.03 -11.95 1.58
CA SER A 33 -19.71 -13.13 2.41
C SER A 33 -19.37 -12.63 3.81
N THR A 34 -20.26 -12.90 4.76
CA THR A 34 -20.06 -12.57 6.17
C THR A 34 -19.45 -13.80 6.84
N ILE A 35 -18.24 -13.67 7.36
CA ILE A 35 -17.61 -14.75 8.15
C ILE A 35 -18.46 -15.03 9.39
N LEU A 36 -18.82 -16.30 9.58
CA LEU A 36 -19.41 -16.78 10.84
C LEU A 36 -18.30 -16.87 11.89
N LEU A 37 -18.34 -15.98 12.88
CA LEU A 37 -17.45 -16.02 14.04
C LEU A 37 -17.95 -17.10 15.03
N PRO A 38 -17.04 -17.78 15.75
CA PRO A 38 -17.45 -18.75 16.77
C PRO A 38 -18.28 -18.09 17.87
N GLU A 39 -19.40 -18.72 18.23
CA GLU A 39 -20.35 -18.26 19.25
C GLU A 39 -19.74 -18.27 20.67
N SER A 40 -20.28 -17.40 21.54
CA SER A 40 -19.89 -17.33 22.94
C SER A 40 -20.24 -18.63 23.67
N ASP A 41 -19.30 -19.17 24.46
CA ASP A 41 -19.62 -20.02 25.60
C ASP A 41 -19.67 -19.10 26.84
N ASP A 42 -20.77 -18.34 26.98
CA ASP A 42 -20.94 -17.40 28.10
C ASP A 42 -21.66 -18.10 29.25
N GLY A 43 -20.91 -18.46 30.30
CA GLY A 43 -21.47 -18.53 31.64
C GLY A 43 -21.91 -17.12 32.06
N ASN A 44 -23.18 -16.97 32.44
CA ASN A 44 -23.80 -15.71 32.85
C ASN A 44 -22.97 -14.95 33.91
N ASP A 45 -22.19 -13.98 33.45
CA ASP A 45 -21.71 -12.84 34.24
C ASP A 45 -22.02 -11.59 33.42
N GLU A 46 -22.82 -10.68 33.99
CA GLU A 46 -23.20 -9.42 33.35
C GLU A 46 -21.96 -8.49 33.34
N LEU A 47 -21.29 -8.40 32.19
CA LEU A 47 -20.02 -7.69 32.04
C LEU A 47 -20.27 -6.21 31.76
N SER A 48 -19.26 -5.37 32.04
CA SER A 48 -19.33 -3.97 31.64
C SER A 48 -19.14 -3.82 30.12
N PRO A 49 -19.70 -2.77 29.49
CA PRO A 49 -19.55 -2.54 28.05
C PRO A 49 -18.09 -2.50 27.54
N ASP A 50 -17.16 -2.02 28.37
CA ASP A 50 -15.72 -2.01 28.05
C ASP A 50 -15.11 -3.42 28.07
N GLN A 51 -15.56 -4.28 28.99
CA GLN A 51 -15.13 -5.68 29.02
C GLN A 51 -15.67 -6.47 27.81
N ASP A 52 -16.90 -6.22 27.39
CA ASP A 52 -17.50 -6.85 26.21
C ASP A 52 -16.82 -6.42 24.92
N SER A 53 -16.48 -5.14 24.78
CA SER A 53 -15.70 -4.64 23.65
C SER A 53 -14.33 -5.32 23.57
N ARG A 54 -13.59 -5.38 24.68
CA ARG A 54 -12.27 -6.04 24.72
C ARG A 54 -12.34 -7.53 24.41
N LYS A 55 -13.35 -8.23 24.94
CA LYS A 55 -13.58 -9.66 24.64
C LYS A 55 -13.86 -9.87 23.15
N THR A 56 -14.68 -9.00 22.55
CA THR A 56 -15.01 -9.05 21.12
C THR A 56 -13.77 -8.82 20.25
N GLN A 57 -12.98 -7.78 20.56
CA GLN A 57 -11.71 -7.49 19.89
C GLN A 57 -10.73 -8.67 19.98
N ALA A 58 -10.60 -9.29 21.16
CA ALA A 58 -9.75 -10.47 21.35
C ALA A 58 -10.23 -11.68 20.51
N ARG A 59 -11.54 -11.87 20.35
CA ARG A 59 -12.10 -12.92 19.48
C ARG A 59 -11.76 -12.67 18.01
N HIS A 60 -11.91 -11.43 17.51
CA HIS A 60 -11.54 -11.07 16.14
C HIS A 60 -10.05 -11.31 15.87
N TYR A 61 -9.17 -10.86 16.76
CA TYR A 61 -7.73 -11.13 16.65
C TYR A 61 -7.42 -12.64 16.64
N LYS A 62 -8.06 -13.42 17.52
CA LYS A 62 -7.89 -14.89 17.55
C LYS A 62 -8.33 -15.55 16.25
N THR A 63 -9.43 -15.09 15.65
CA THR A 63 -9.88 -15.55 14.33
C THR A 63 -8.82 -15.26 13.27
N LEU A 64 -8.30 -14.03 13.21
CA LEU A 64 -7.24 -13.64 12.29
C LEU A 64 -5.96 -14.49 12.49
N SER A 65 -5.52 -14.64 13.73
CA SER A 65 -4.36 -15.46 14.09
C SER A 65 -4.54 -16.91 13.64
N THR A 66 -5.74 -17.47 13.81
CA THR A 66 -6.06 -18.84 13.39
C THR A 66 -5.95 -19.01 11.86
N MET A 67 -6.35 -18.01 11.07
CA MET A 67 -6.18 -18.03 9.60
C MET A 67 -4.72 -18.16 9.17
N TYR A 68 -3.78 -17.62 9.96
CA TYR A 68 -2.33 -17.65 9.70
C TYR A 68 -1.55 -18.67 10.53
N SER A 69 -2.24 -19.49 11.32
CA SER A 69 -1.60 -20.49 12.21
C SER A 69 -0.90 -21.63 11.48
N ARG A 70 -1.29 -21.92 10.22
CA ARG A 70 -0.69 -22.96 9.39
C ARG A 70 0.41 -22.37 8.51
N PRO A 71 1.59 -23.02 8.39
CA PRO A 71 2.63 -22.60 7.46
C PRO A 71 2.07 -22.50 6.04
N ASN A 72 2.42 -21.43 5.33
CA ASN A 72 2.00 -21.18 3.94
C ASN A 72 0.48 -21.09 3.72
N SER A 73 -0.32 -20.82 4.76
CA SER A 73 -1.74 -20.54 4.54
C SER A 73 -1.90 -19.33 3.62
N LYS A 74 -2.89 -19.40 2.73
CA LYS A 74 -3.32 -18.28 1.88
C LYS A 74 -4.80 -18.01 2.16
N PRO A 75 -5.11 -17.33 3.28
CA PRO A 75 -6.49 -17.04 3.62
C PRO A 75 -7.18 -16.21 2.54
N ASN A 76 -8.50 -16.31 2.47
CA ASN A 76 -9.29 -15.46 1.59
C ASN A 76 -9.07 -13.99 1.97
N GLN A 77 -8.80 -13.16 0.95
CA GLN A 77 -8.39 -11.78 1.15
C GLN A 77 -9.54 -10.90 1.66
N CYS A 78 -10.76 -11.15 1.20
CA CYS A 78 -11.95 -10.47 1.68
C CYS A 78 -12.22 -10.80 3.14
N ASP A 79 -12.04 -12.07 3.51
CA ASP A 79 -12.25 -12.51 4.90
C ASP A 79 -11.24 -11.83 5.84
N VAL A 80 -9.96 -11.84 5.46
CA VAL A 80 -8.91 -11.13 6.21
C VAL A 80 -9.25 -9.64 6.32
N ALA A 81 -9.62 -8.99 5.21
CA ALA A 81 -9.98 -7.58 5.23
C ALA A 81 -11.18 -7.28 6.13
N GLN A 82 -12.19 -8.16 6.18
CA GLN A 82 -13.35 -8.02 7.06
C GLN A 82 -12.92 -8.09 8.53
N ILE A 83 -12.12 -9.09 8.91
CA ILE A 83 -11.63 -9.18 10.30
C ILE A 83 -10.76 -7.98 10.65
N LEU A 84 -9.88 -7.56 9.74
CA LEU A 84 -9.04 -6.37 9.95
C LEU A 84 -9.88 -5.10 10.14
N ASN A 85 -11.07 -4.98 9.53
CA ASN A 85 -11.99 -3.87 9.79
C ASN A 85 -12.60 -3.95 11.19
N LEU A 86 -13.06 -5.13 11.61
CA LEU A 86 -13.71 -5.33 12.90
C LEU A 86 -12.77 -5.11 14.09
N GLU A 87 -11.50 -5.47 13.93
CA GLU A 87 -10.48 -5.29 14.98
C GLU A 87 -9.56 -4.07 14.80
N PHE A 88 -9.94 -3.15 13.93
CA PHE A 88 -9.11 -1.98 13.60
C PHE A 88 -8.70 -1.19 14.84
N GLU A 89 -9.62 -0.89 15.75
CA GLU A 89 -9.33 -0.09 16.95
C GLU A 89 -8.31 -0.76 17.88
N ALA A 90 -8.48 -2.06 18.15
CA ALA A 90 -7.53 -2.80 18.99
C ALA A 90 -6.15 -2.91 18.34
N ARG A 91 -6.09 -3.14 17.02
CA ARG A 91 -4.84 -3.13 16.26
C ARG A 91 -4.14 -1.77 16.34
N ARG A 92 -4.87 -0.67 16.16
CA ARG A 92 -4.31 0.68 16.30
C ARG A 92 -3.78 0.92 17.70
N ALA A 93 -4.55 0.58 18.74
CA ALA A 93 -4.10 0.70 20.12
C ALA A 93 -2.83 -0.11 20.40
N PHE A 94 -2.69 -1.30 19.81
CA PHE A 94 -1.46 -2.11 19.90
C PHE A 94 -0.28 -1.45 19.19
N ILE A 95 -0.45 -1.02 17.94
CA ILE A 95 0.61 -0.41 17.11
C ILE A 95 1.09 0.92 17.71
N ASP A 96 0.15 1.74 18.17
CA ASP A 96 0.39 3.09 18.68
C ASP A 96 0.79 3.09 20.15
N SER A 97 0.78 1.92 20.81
CA SER A 97 1.24 1.78 22.19
C SER A 97 2.70 2.17 22.35
N ASP A 98 3.00 2.92 23.41
CA ASP A 98 4.37 3.21 23.84
C ASP A 98 5.06 2.00 24.49
N ALA A 99 4.35 0.88 24.69
CA ALA A 99 4.92 -0.36 25.19
C ALA A 99 5.91 -1.01 24.20
N ILE A 100 5.77 -0.72 22.91
CA ILE A 100 6.68 -1.20 21.86
C ILE A 100 7.65 -0.09 21.49
N ARG A 101 8.95 -0.36 21.63
CA ARG A 101 9.99 0.56 21.19
C ARG A 101 9.82 0.87 19.70
N LYS A 102 10.02 2.14 19.32
CA LYS A 102 9.87 2.59 17.93
C LYS A 102 10.73 1.80 16.94
N GLU A 103 11.92 1.39 17.37
CA GLU A 103 12.85 0.61 16.55
C GLU A 103 12.36 -0.83 16.29
N ASP A 104 11.66 -1.43 17.25
CA ASP A 104 11.20 -2.82 17.20
C ASP A 104 9.77 -2.94 16.63
N ARG A 105 9.08 -1.82 16.43
CA ARG A 105 7.66 -1.76 16.06
C ARG A 105 7.36 -2.52 14.79
N ALA A 106 8.18 -2.35 13.75
CA ALA A 106 7.97 -3.03 12.48
C ALA A 106 7.99 -4.56 12.63
N ALA A 107 8.99 -5.11 13.32
CA ALA A 107 9.10 -6.55 13.57
C ALA A 107 7.93 -7.07 14.43
N LYS A 108 7.62 -6.38 15.53
CA LYS A 108 6.53 -6.74 16.43
C LYS A 108 5.16 -6.78 15.74
N VAL A 109 4.91 -5.83 14.85
CA VAL A 109 3.66 -5.79 14.08
C VAL A 109 3.62 -6.90 13.04
N MET A 110 4.73 -7.16 12.34
CA MET A 110 4.83 -8.28 11.39
C MET A 110 4.63 -9.64 12.05
N ASP A 111 5.13 -9.82 13.28
CA ASP A 111 4.94 -11.05 14.07
C ASP A 111 3.50 -11.20 14.53
N ALA A 112 2.89 -10.12 15.04
CA ALA A 112 1.52 -10.14 15.54
C ALA A 112 0.46 -10.25 14.44
N TYR A 113 0.76 -9.69 13.25
CA TYR A 113 -0.13 -9.61 12.10
C TYR A 113 0.54 -10.10 10.81
N PRO A 114 0.70 -11.43 10.64
CA PRO A 114 1.35 -12.01 9.45
C PRO A 114 0.66 -11.69 8.13
N CYS A 115 -0.61 -11.25 8.15
CA CYS A 115 -1.31 -10.76 6.98
C CYS A 115 -0.58 -9.60 6.28
N PHE A 116 0.18 -8.79 7.01
CA PHE A 116 0.98 -7.72 6.42
C PHE A 116 2.24 -8.22 5.70
N LYS A 117 2.41 -9.53 5.50
CA LYS A 117 3.30 -10.04 4.45
C LYS A 117 2.69 -9.86 3.05
N ASP A 118 1.40 -9.58 2.96
CA ASP A 118 0.74 -9.16 1.73
C ASP A 118 0.64 -7.63 1.65
N PRO A 119 1.30 -6.97 0.68
CA PRO A 119 1.26 -5.52 0.50
C PRO A 119 -0.15 -4.93 0.40
N ARG A 120 -1.12 -5.70 -0.13
CA ARG A 120 -2.50 -5.22 -0.31
C ARG A 120 -3.13 -4.86 1.03
N HIS A 121 -2.86 -5.64 2.07
CA HIS A 121 -3.38 -5.37 3.40
C HIS A 121 -2.78 -4.12 4.04
N ALA A 122 -1.53 -3.75 3.72
CA ALA A 122 -0.93 -2.50 4.17
C ALA A 122 -1.52 -1.28 3.45
N ILE A 123 -1.80 -1.39 2.15
CA ILE A 123 -2.52 -0.35 1.39
C ILE A 123 -3.95 -0.17 1.91
N ASP A 124 -4.66 -1.28 2.15
CA ASP A 124 -5.99 -1.23 2.74
C ASP A 124 -5.96 -0.59 4.13
N GLU A 125 -4.93 -0.89 4.94
CA GLU A 125 -4.75 -0.30 6.26
C GLU A 125 -4.54 1.20 6.22
N LEU A 126 -3.73 1.69 5.28
CA LEU A 126 -3.62 3.11 5.00
C LEU A 126 -5.00 3.70 4.69
N GLY A 127 -5.81 3.04 3.85
CA GLY A 127 -7.19 3.43 3.59
C GLY A 127 -8.06 3.51 4.85
N ARG A 128 -7.98 2.53 5.74
CA ARG A 128 -8.70 2.53 7.04
C ARG A 128 -8.31 3.72 7.91
N ILE A 129 -7.01 4.01 8.03
CA ILE A 129 -6.48 5.12 8.82
C ILE A 129 -7.02 6.47 8.34
N LEU A 130 -7.20 6.60 7.03
CA LEU A 130 -7.61 7.86 6.39
C LEU A 130 -9.12 8.07 6.30
N GLY A 131 -9.92 7.16 6.89
CA GLY A 131 -11.37 7.31 6.97
C GLY A 131 -12.19 6.45 5.99
N GLY A 132 -11.65 5.30 5.52
CA GLY A 132 -12.46 4.20 4.97
C GLY A 132 -12.18 3.81 3.51
N THR A 133 -13.15 3.17 2.84
CA THR A 133 -13.11 2.63 1.47
C THR A 133 -12.96 3.70 0.37
N ASN A 134 -12.49 4.89 0.72
CA ASN A 134 -12.32 6.00 -0.18
C ASN A 134 -11.14 5.76 -1.12
N LYS A 135 -11.35 4.88 -2.11
CA LYS A 135 -10.38 4.54 -3.17
C LYS A 135 -9.83 5.78 -3.85
N ARG A 136 -10.66 6.83 -3.94
CA ARG A 136 -10.28 8.14 -4.46
C ARG A 136 -9.08 8.74 -3.72
N TYR A 137 -8.92 8.50 -2.42
CA TYR A 137 -7.75 9.01 -1.69
C TYR A 137 -6.46 8.32 -2.14
N ILE A 138 -6.47 7.00 -2.35
CA ILE A 138 -5.29 6.28 -2.84
C ILE A 138 -4.94 6.78 -4.23
N ASP A 139 -5.94 6.99 -5.10
CA ASP A 139 -5.74 7.59 -6.42
C ASP A 139 -5.20 9.02 -6.32
N GLU A 140 -5.72 9.85 -5.42
CA GLU A 140 -5.20 11.19 -5.14
C GLU A 140 -3.76 11.15 -4.61
N THR A 141 -3.40 10.17 -3.79
CA THR A 141 -2.04 9.98 -3.28
C THR A 141 -1.09 9.59 -4.39
N LYS A 142 -1.50 8.68 -5.28
CA LYS A 142 -0.76 8.33 -6.49
C LYS A 142 -0.54 9.57 -7.37
N ASN A 143 -1.58 10.35 -7.63
CA ASN A 143 -1.48 11.58 -8.40
C ASN A 143 -0.53 12.62 -7.75
N ARG A 144 -0.58 12.77 -6.43
CA ARG A 144 0.37 13.65 -5.70
C ARG A 144 1.80 13.15 -5.83
N TRP A 145 2.01 11.83 -5.76
CA TRP A 145 3.33 11.22 -5.94
C TRP A 145 3.85 11.42 -7.38
N GLU A 146 3.01 11.31 -8.41
CA GLU A 146 3.39 11.62 -9.79
C GLU A 146 3.80 13.09 -9.95
N ASN A 147 2.98 14.01 -9.44
CA ASN A 147 3.27 15.45 -9.47
C ASN A 147 4.57 15.78 -8.73
N PHE A 148 4.80 15.14 -7.58
CA PHE A 148 6.05 15.23 -6.84
C PHE A 148 7.23 14.75 -7.67
N CYS A 149 7.13 13.56 -8.28
CA CYS A 149 8.17 13.00 -9.14
C CYS A 149 8.55 13.97 -10.27
N ALA A 150 7.56 14.56 -10.95
CA ALA A 150 7.78 15.53 -12.02
C ALA A 150 8.52 16.79 -11.51
N ASN A 151 8.09 17.34 -10.37
CA ASN A 151 8.72 18.52 -9.77
C ASN A 151 10.15 18.26 -9.32
N VAL A 152 10.39 17.12 -8.65
CA VAL A 152 11.72 16.74 -8.17
C VAL A 152 12.65 16.39 -9.32
N GLN A 153 12.14 15.80 -10.41
CA GLN A 153 12.92 15.58 -11.62
C GLN A 153 13.46 16.89 -12.19
N LEU A 154 12.59 17.90 -12.34
CA LEU A 154 12.98 19.22 -12.82
C LEU A 154 14.00 19.89 -11.88
N TYR A 155 13.73 19.84 -10.57
CA TYR A 155 14.63 20.39 -9.57
C TYR A 155 15.99 19.69 -9.54
N GLY A 156 16.02 18.36 -9.64
CA GLY A 156 17.24 17.56 -9.63
C GLY A 156 18.10 17.76 -10.86
N LEU A 157 17.48 17.97 -12.03
CA LEU A 157 18.17 18.40 -13.25
C LEU A 157 18.81 19.78 -13.07
N TRP A 158 18.05 20.74 -12.54
CA TRP A 158 18.55 22.10 -12.26
C TRP A 158 19.71 22.09 -11.26
N LYS A 159 19.63 21.25 -10.22
CA LYS A 159 20.70 21.03 -9.23
C LYS A 159 21.85 20.16 -9.74
N LYS A 160 21.76 19.61 -10.96
CA LYS A 160 22.75 18.71 -11.57
C LYS A 160 23.01 17.44 -10.75
N VAL A 161 22.01 17.00 -9.97
CA VAL A 161 22.05 15.75 -9.20
C VAL A 161 21.50 14.61 -10.04
N LEU A 162 20.44 14.87 -10.82
CA LEU A 162 19.90 13.92 -11.79
C LEU A 162 20.55 14.12 -13.16
N LYS A 163 20.80 13.02 -13.86
CA LYS A 163 21.28 13.03 -15.26
C LYS A 163 20.11 13.33 -16.22
N LYS A 164 20.43 13.62 -17.50
CA LYS A 164 19.51 14.04 -18.58
C LYS A 164 18.16 13.28 -18.57
N PRO A 165 17.06 13.95 -19.00
CA PRO A 165 15.71 13.55 -18.63
C PRO A 165 15.38 12.14 -19.09
N PHE A 166 14.92 11.34 -18.13
CA PHE A 166 14.12 10.16 -18.42
C PHE A 166 12.86 10.60 -19.17
N PRO A 167 12.39 9.83 -20.17
CA PRO A 167 11.13 10.12 -20.85
C PRO A 167 10.02 10.34 -19.82
N ILE A 168 9.29 11.45 -19.94
CA ILE A 168 8.21 11.88 -19.00
C ILE A 168 7.08 10.82 -18.95
N ASP A 169 7.00 10.06 -20.03
CA ASP A 169 6.05 9.03 -20.38
C ASP A 169 6.47 7.61 -19.93
N THR A 170 7.60 7.48 -19.22
CA THR A 170 8.01 6.18 -18.64
C THR A 170 8.60 6.37 -17.24
N TYR A 171 7.74 6.29 -16.22
CA TYR A 171 8.15 6.06 -14.83
C TYR A 171 8.65 4.61 -14.67
N GLY A 172 9.72 4.28 -15.41
CA GLY A 172 10.36 2.98 -15.34
C GLY A 172 11.08 2.77 -14.01
N ALA A 173 11.50 1.53 -13.77
CA ALA A 173 12.30 1.18 -12.60
C ALA A 173 13.55 2.05 -12.50
N GLU A 174 14.26 2.28 -13.61
CA GLU A 174 15.48 3.08 -13.65
C GLU A 174 15.28 4.52 -13.18
N PHE A 175 14.21 5.20 -13.64
CA PHE A 175 13.88 6.54 -13.19
C PHE A 175 13.58 6.56 -11.69
N THR A 176 12.72 5.65 -11.24
CA THR A 176 12.30 5.57 -9.84
C THR A 176 13.51 5.33 -8.93
N ILE A 177 14.40 4.41 -9.31
CA ILE A 177 15.64 4.13 -8.58
C ILE A 177 16.54 5.36 -8.53
N ALA A 178 16.80 6.00 -9.68
CA ALA A 178 17.66 7.18 -9.75
C ALA A 178 17.10 8.34 -8.91
N LEU A 179 15.78 8.53 -8.92
CA LEU A 179 15.09 9.52 -8.12
C LEU A 179 15.30 9.24 -6.63
N LEU A 180 15.00 8.02 -6.16
CA LEU A 180 15.13 7.63 -4.76
C LEU A 180 16.56 7.72 -4.24
N GLN A 181 17.54 7.32 -5.06
CA GLN A 181 18.96 7.48 -4.75
C GLN A 181 19.37 8.95 -4.60
N SER A 182 18.72 9.83 -5.36
CA SER A 182 19.04 11.26 -5.38
C SER A 182 18.33 12.07 -4.29
N LEU A 183 17.21 11.57 -3.75
CA LEU A 183 16.39 12.28 -2.76
C LEU A 183 17.20 12.81 -1.57
N PRO A 184 18.07 12.03 -0.89
CA PRO A 184 18.84 12.55 0.24
C PRO A 184 19.83 13.66 -0.14
N SER A 185 20.32 13.69 -1.38
CA SER A 185 21.19 14.76 -1.88
C SER A 185 20.40 16.03 -2.20
N LEU A 186 19.16 15.89 -2.67
CA LEU A 186 18.27 17.00 -2.97
C LEU A 186 17.69 17.63 -1.70
N PHE A 187 17.46 16.83 -0.66
CA PHE A 187 16.86 17.23 0.60
C PHE A 187 17.69 16.69 1.78
N PRO A 188 18.89 17.25 2.01
CA PRO A 188 19.84 16.70 2.98
C PRO A 188 19.32 16.73 4.42
N SER A 189 19.61 15.65 5.14
CA SER A 189 19.41 15.59 6.58
C SER A 189 20.65 16.07 7.34
N PRO A 190 20.49 16.81 8.46
CA PRO A 190 21.60 17.11 9.35
C PRO A 190 22.09 15.88 10.13
N LYS A 191 21.36 14.75 10.05
CA LYS A 191 21.75 13.50 10.71
C LYS A 191 22.43 12.58 9.71
N LEU A 192 23.62 12.12 10.06
CA LEU A 192 24.38 11.17 9.25
C LEU A 192 23.69 9.80 9.21
N PRO A 193 23.81 9.04 8.11
CA PRO A 193 23.39 7.65 8.07
C PRO A 193 24.20 6.80 9.06
N PRO A 194 23.65 5.67 9.56
CA PRO A 194 24.42 4.69 10.31
C PRO A 194 25.68 4.26 9.55
N LYS A 195 26.79 4.05 10.25
CA LYS A 195 28.11 3.74 9.62
C LYS A 195 28.07 2.54 8.65
N ARG A 196 27.17 1.59 8.86
CA ARG A 196 27.03 0.37 8.05
C ARG A 196 26.04 0.51 6.89
N LEU A 197 25.30 1.62 6.79
CA LEU A 197 24.22 1.83 5.81
C LEU A 197 24.75 2.41 4.49
N GLY A 198 26.05 2.32 4.18
CA GLY A 198 26.63 2.87 2.95
C GLY A 198 26.30 4.37 2.72
N ASN A 199 25.22 4.65 1.98
CA ASN A 199 24.66 5.98 1.74
C ASN A 199 23.26 6.21 2.39
N ALA A 200 22.81 7.46 2.47
CA ALA A 200 21.51 7.77 3.07
C ALA A 200 20.31 7.22 2.29
N SER A 201 20.43 6.97 0.97
CA SER A 201 19.33 6.42 0.17
C SER A 201 19.09 4.93 0.41
N GLU A 202 20.06 4.19 0.94
CA GLU A 202 19.91 2.79 1.40
C GLU A 202 18.91 2.65 2.56
N ALA A 203 18.51 3.77 3.17
CA ALA A 203 17.36 3.83 4.07
C ALA A 203 16.02 3.52 3.36
N LEU A 204 15.91 3.83 2.06
CA LEU A 204 14.70 3.69 1.24
C LEU A 204 14.84 2.59 0.18
N ILE A 205 15.99 2.53 -0.50
CA ILE A 205 16.21 1.63 -1.63
C ILE A 205 17.63 1.07 -1.67
N HIS A 206 17.75 -0.22 -1.97
CA HIS A 206 19.00 -0.90 -2.26
C HIS A 206 18.93 -1.58 -3.62
N VAL A 207 19.95 -1.35 -4.46
CA VAL A 207 20.10 -2.06 -5.74
C VAL A 207 21.07 -3.21 -5.51
N LEU A 208 20.54 -4.42 -5.54
CA LEU A 208 21.29 -5.63 -5.29
C LEU A 208 22.39 -5.79 -6.35
N GLN A 209 23.59 -6.10 -5.89
CA GLN A 209 24.69 -6.45 -6.78
C GLN A 209 24.51 -7.88 -7.31
N GLY A 210 25.09 -8.22 -8.46
CA GLY A 210 24.74 -9.44 -9.21
C GLY A 210 24.90 -10.78 -8.48
N ASN A 211 25.64 -10.83 -7.36
CA ASN A 211 25.77 -12.02 -6.51
C ASN A 211 25.34 -11.77 -5.05
N GLU A 212 24.64 -10.67 -4.79
CA GLU A 212 24.17 -10.30 -3.47
C GLU A 212 22.88 -11.05 -3.15
N ASP A 213 22.89 -11.81 -2.03
CA ASP A 213 21.68 -12.46 -1.53
C ASP A 213 20.82 -11.44 -0.77
N PRO A 214 19.55 -11.20 -1.18
CA PRO A 214 18.65 -10.29 -0.51
C PRO A 214 18.50 -10.56 0.99
N ASN A 215 18.43 -11.84 1.40
CA ASN A 215 18.23 -12.19 2.81
C ASN A 215 19.47 -11.84 3.62
N LYS A 216 20.64 -12.19 3.11
CA LYS A 216 21.93 -11.86 3.73
C LYS A 216 22.16 -10.35 3.83
N TYR A 217 21.73 -9.59 2.82
CA TYR A 217 21.73 -8.13 2.89
C TYR A 217 20.86 -7.65 4.05
N LEU A 218 19.61 -8.12 4.14
CA LEU A 218 18.67 -7.71 5.19
C LEU A 218 19.15 -8.06 6.60
N GLU A 219 19.71 -9.26 6.82
CA GLU A 219 20.29 -9.70 8.11
C GLU A 219 21.43 -8.78 8.60
N THR A 220 22.18 -8.19 7.67
CA THR A 220 23.33 -7.34 8.02
C THR A 220 23.01 -5.85 8.01
N ARG A 221 21.80 -5.49 7.59
CA ARG A 221 21.35 -4.10 7.44
C ARG A 221 21.15 -3.46 8.82
N PRO A 222 21.67 -2.24 9.05
CA PRO A 222 21.60 -1.59 10.37
C PRO A 222 20.24 -0.94 10.67
N LEU A 223 19.26 -1.05 9.77
CA LEU A 223 17.93 -0.47 9.91
C LEU A 223 16.87 -1.54 9.75
N SER A 224 15.91 -1.57 10.66
CA SER A 224 14.72 -2.44 10.59
C SER A 224 13.53 -1.77 9.87
N SER A 225 13.73 -0.58 9.31
CA SER A 225 12.68 0.16 8.60
C SER A 225 12.39 -0.45 7.23
N PRO A 226 11.17 -0.27 6.68
CA PRO A 226 10.84 -0.70 5.33
C PRO A 226 11.85 -0.20 4.29
N VAL A 227 12.18 -1.06 3.32
CA VAL A 227 13.15 -0.80 2.25
C VAL A 227 12.73 -1.51 0.96
N LEU A 228 12.98 -0.88 -0.17
CA LEU A 228 12.86 -1.50 -1.49
C LEU A 228 14.19 -2.11 -1.90
N LEU A 229 14.18 -3.37 -2.32
CA LEU A 229 15.31 -4.04 -2.95
C LEU A 229 15.03 -4.14 -4.45
N TYR A 230 16.02 -3.88 -5.29
CA TYR A 230 15.89 -4.05 -6.74
C TYR A 230 17.02 -4.93 -7.26
N ASP A 231 16.67 -6.06 -7.89
CA ASP A 231 17.65 -7.02 -8.42
C ASP A 231 18.04 -6.79 -9.88
N GLY A 232 17.52 -5.73 -10.52
CA GLY A 232 17.66 -5.48 -11.95
C GLY A 232 16.41 -5.83 -12.75
N THR A 233 15.48 -6.60 -12.16
CA THR A 233 14.25 -7.07 -12.81
C THR A 233 13.00 -6.83 -11.97
N VAL A 234 13.06 -7.11 -10.66
CA VAL A 234 11.94 -7.06 -9.74
C VAL A 234 12.26 -6.12 -8.58
N CYS A 235 11.25 -5.37 -8.17
CA CYS A 235 11.29 -4.61 -6.93
C CYS A 235 10.68 -5.45 -5.81
N ILE A 236 11.40 -5.64 -4.70
CA ILE A 236 10.97 -6.42 -3.54
C ILE A 236 10.85 -5.46 -2.37
N LEU A 237 9.70 -5.44 -1.71
CA LEU A 237 9.59 -4.76 -0.42
C LEU A 237 10.09 -5.68 0.69
N ALA A 238 10.92 -5.15 1.58
CA ALA A 238 11.35 -5.81 2.79
C ALA A 238 11.09 -4.94 4.02
N ILE A 239 10.82 -5.58 5.15
CA ILE A 239 10.58 -4.94 6.45
C ILE A 239 11.39 -5.69 7.49
N GLY A 240 12.36 -5.00 8.10
CA GLY A 240 13.37 -5.67 8.92
C GLY A 240 14.12 -6.72 8.10
N GLU A 241 14.10 -7.95 8.59
CA GLU A 241 14.73 -9.12 7.95
C GLU A 241 13.74 -9.90 7.04
N VAL A 242 12.49 -9.45 6.95
CA VAL A 242 11.41 -10.19 6.28
C VAL A 242 11.18 -9.63 4.88
N PRO A 243 11.47 -10.39 3.80
CA PRO A 243 10.96 -10.06 2.48
C PRO A 243 9.44 -10.24 2.47
N VAL A 244 8.72 -9.23 1.99
CA VAL A 244 7.25 -9.18 2.00
C VAL A 244 6.71 -9.79 0.71
N SER A 245 7.00 -9.14 -0.42
CA SER A 245 6.52 -9.59 -1.73
C SER A 245 7.32 -8.93 -2.84
N PRO A 246 7.48 -9.61 -4.00
CA PRO A 246 7.73 -8.90 -5.25
C PRO A 246 6.57 -7.92 -5.53
N LEU A 247 6.92 -6.78 -6.11
CA LEU A 247 6.02 -5.70 -6.47
C LEU A 247 5.90 -5.62 -8.00
N GLU A 248 4.78 -5.11 -8.50
CA GLU A 248 4.52 -5.00 -9.94
C GLU A 248 5.53 -4.09 -10.64
N ASN A 249 5.92 -2.99 -9.99
CA ASN A 249 6.95 -2.07 -10.46
C ASN A 249 7.55 -1.26 -9.29
N ALA A 250 8.64 -0.54 -9.55
CA ALA A 250 9.31 0.27 -8.53
C ALA A 250 8.46 1.45 -8.03
N PHE A 251 7.58 1.99 -8.88
CA PHE A 251 6.72 3.11 -8.55
C PHE A 251 5.66 2.74 -7.52
N ASP A 252 4.94 1.63 -7.73
CA ASP A 252 4.03 1.04 -6.75
C ASP A 252 4.76 0.62 -5.47
N GLY A 253 6.04 0.24 -5.60
CA GLY A 253 6.90 -0.01 -4.46
C GLY A 253 7.01 1.16 -3.50
N MET A 254 7.09 2.39 -4.00
CA MET A 254 7.18 3.57 -3.14
C MET A 254 5.87 3.86 -2.41
N ILE A 255 4.73 3.77 -3.11
CA ILE A 255 3.41 3.92 -2.48
C ILE A 255 3.23 2.87 -1.39
N THR A 256 3.61 1.64 -1.68
CA THR A 256 3.55 0.53 -0.73
C THR A 256 4.48 0.78 0.46
N LEU A 257 5.73 1.18 0.23
CA LEU A 257 6.69 1.52 1.28
C LEU A 257 6.10 2.59 2.21
N MET A 258 5.53 3.66 1.66
CA MET A 258 4.85 4.69 2.46
C MET A 258 3.67 4.11 3.25
N ALA A 259 2.84 3.26 2.65
CA ALA A 259 1.72 2.63 3.33
C ALA A 259 2.16 1.86 4.57
N TYR A 260 3.30 1.17 4.55
CA TYR A 260 3.85 0.51 5.76
C TYR A 260 4.30 1.50 6.83
N TYR A 261 4.86 2.65 6.47
CA TYR A 261 5.19 3.69 7.47
C TYR A 261 3.95 4.18 8.20
N TYR A 262 2.84 4.38 7.49
CA TYR A 262 1.56 4.78 8.12
C TYR A 262 0.90 3.63 8.87
N ALA A 263 0.75 2.47 8.21
CA ALA A 263 0.12 1.29 8.78
C ALA A 263 0.79 0.89 10.10
N PHE A 264 2.13 0.93 10.19
CA PHE A 264 2.85 0.52 11.39
C PHE A 264 3.25 1.71 12.28
N ASN A 265 2.79 2.93 11.97
CA ASN A 265 3.17 4.16 12.66
C ASN A 265 4.69 4.26 12.90
N LEU A 266 5.47 4.11 11.82
CA LEU A 266 6.91 4.12 11.89
C LEU A 266 7.45 5.53 11.72
N THR A 267 8.57 5.80 12.38
CA THR A 267 9.33 7.03 12.13
C THR A 267 10.34 6.78 11.02
N TYR A 268 10.39 7.65 10.03
CA TYR A 268 11.43 7.60 9.00
C TYR A 268 12.84 7.66 9.60
N PRO A 269 13.81 6.92 9.04
CA PRO A 269 15.20 7.01 9.46
C PRO A 269 15.71 8.45 9.47
N LYS A 270 16.42 8.83 10.52
CA LYS A 270 16.83 10.23 10.76
C LYS A 270 17.66 10.81 9.60
N CYS A 271 18.42 9.98 8.88
CA CYS A 271 19.22 10.40 7.72
C CYS A 271 18.40 10.77 6.48
N ILE A 272 17.10 10.49 6.47
CA ILE A 272 16.16 10.87 5.41
C ILE A 272 14.95 11.66 5.93
N ALA A 273 14.85 11.90 7.24
CA ALA A 273 13.65 12.50 7.85
C ALA A 273 13.27 13.88 7.28
N THR A 274 14.24 14.68 6.83
CA THR A 274 13.99 16.00 6.21
C THR A 274 13.18 15.93 4.92
N LEU A 275 13.27 14.81 4.19
CA LEU A 275 12.49 14.58 2.97
C LEU A 275 10.98 14.63 3.23
N LEU A 276 10.56 14.25 4.45
CA LEU A 276 9.17 13.94 4.77
C LEU A 276 8.62 14.80 5.90
N SER A 277 9.49 15.46 6.69
CA SER A 277 9.09 16.51 7.65
C SER A 277 8.70 17.83 6.97
N ASN A 278 9.06 18.03 5.70
CA ASN A 278 8.66 19.20 4.94
C ASN A 278 7.23 19.07 4.36
N SER A 279 6.62 17.87 4.38
CA SER A 279 5.23 17.66 3.97
C SER A 279 4.21 18.21 4.98
N ASP A 280 4.57 18.37 6.26
CA ASP A 280 3.67 18.89 7.30
C ASP A 280 3.44 20.40 7.23
N ARG A 281 4.18 21.14 6.38
CA ARG A 281 3.98 22.58 6.17
C ARG A 281 3.27 22.88 4.87
N GLY A 282 2.07 22.31 4.66
CA GLY A 282 1.09 22.80 3.69
C GLY A 282 1.65 23.25 2.32
N SER A 283 2.66 22.55 1.81
CA SER A 283 3.38 22.89 0.58
C SER A 283 3.78 21.61 -0.12
N PHE A 284 2.76 20.86 -0.54
CA PHE A 284 2.74 20.04 -1.73
C PHE A 284 1.42 20.31 -2.44
#